data_AF-A0A0F9B002-F1
#
_entry.id   AF-A0A0F9B002-F1
#
_cell.length_a   1.000
_cell.length_b   1.000
_cell.length_c   1.000
_cell.angle_alpha   90.00
_cell.angle_beta   90.00
_cell.angle_gamma   90.00
#
_symmetry.space_group_name_H-M   'P 1'
#
loop_
_entity.id
_entity.type
_entity.pdbx_description
1 polymer ?
#
loop_
_entity_poly.entity_id
_entity_poly.type
_entity_poly.pdbx_seq_one_letter_code
_entity_poly.pdbx_strand_id
1 'polypeptide(L)'
;MTWSDGIYYGEAGKAWILKKDNQGREDTSVGNWGVEAPWAHLAWHQYVLSVVHLRFSSTYGEAIKYRPDVTHEVVVYALDPKRPLTPDTIITPGELPFLTPPNYAYQMTIENDKAAEERVRLLVENIADGVLNPDTDALRSWDALFPDAYNLRKQ
;
A
#
# COMPACT_ATOMS: atom_id res chain seq x y z
N MET A 1 0.06 -17.49 -11.07
CA MET A 1 1.05 -16.45 -11.45
C MET A 1 2.09 -16.37 -10.34
N THR A 2 3.33 -15.97 -10.61
CA THR A 2 4.43 -15.93 -9.62
C THR A 2 5.25 -14.66 -9.76
N TRP A 3 5.81 -14.17 -8.66
CA TRP A 3 6.77 -13.06 -8.69
C TRP A 3 8.06 -13.50 -9.40
N SER A 4 8.54 -12.69 -10.34
CA SER A 4 9.84 -12.84 -11.01
C SER A 4 10.59 -11.52 -10.90
N ASP A 5 11.80 -11.55 -10.37
CA ASP A 5 12.66 -10.36 -10.21
C ASP A 5 11.98 -9.17 -9.51
N GLY A 6 11.12 -9.47 -8.52
CA GLY A 6 10.39 -8.45 -7.76
C GLY A 6 9.20 -7.83 -8.50
N ILE A 7 8.78 -8.43 -9.62
CA ILE A 7 7.62 -8.03 -10.41
C ILE A 7 6.61 -9.18 -10.44
N TYR A 8 5.33 -8.85 -10.26
CA TYR A 8 4.19 -9.73 -10.45
C TYR A 8 3.42 -9.28 -11.70
N TYR A 9 3.18 -10.21 -12.61
CA TYR A 9 2.33 -9.99 -13.78
C TYR A 9 1.00 -10.69 -13.54
N GLY A 10 -0.05 -9.89 -13.38
CA GLY A 10 -1.42 -10.38 -13.23
C GLY A 10 -2.17 -10.38 -14.55
N GLU A 11 -3.40 -10.91 -14.53
CA GLU A 11 -4.25 -10.96 -15.73
C GLU A 11 -4.70 -9.57 -16.24
N ALA A 12 -4.86 -8.60 -15.33
CA ALA A 12 -5.41 -7.28 -15.63
C ALA A 12 -4.38 -6.15 -15.50
N GLY A 13 -3.18 -6.44 -15.02
CA GLY A 13 -2.18 -5.43 -14.68
C GLY A 13 -0.87 -6.03 -14.21
N LYS A 14 -0.06 -5.21 -13.52
CA LYS A 14 1.20 -5.65 -12.94
C LYS A 14 1.48 -4.96 -11.62
N ALA A 15 2.28 -5.59 -10.78
CA ALA A 15 2.76 -5.01 -9.53
C ALA A 15 4.26 -5.23 -9.39
N TRP A 16 4.91 -4.41 -8.58
CA TRP A 16 6.34 -4.52 -8.29
C TRP A 16 6.66 -4.02 -6.89
N ILE A 17 7.73 -4.54 -6.31
CA ILE A 17 8.28 -4.03 -5.05
C ILE A 17 8.92 -2.67 -5.32
N LEU A 18 8.56 -1.64 -4.56
CA LEU A 18 9.20 -0.34 -4.70
C LEU A 18 10.61 -0.37 -4.13
N LYS A 19 11.57 0.09 -4.93
CA LYS A 19 12.94 0.36 -4.48
C LYS A 19 12.91 1.67 -3.69
N LYS A 20 13.60 1.71 -2.56
CA LYS A 20 13.66 2.89 -1.69
C LYS A 20 15.08 3.22 -1.29
N ASP A 21 15.37 4.51 -1.20
CA ASP A 21 16.52 5.06 -0.51
C ASP A 21 16.01 5.84 0.70
N ASN A 22 16.19 5.28 1.88
CA ASN A 22 15.72 5.88 3.12
C ASN A 22 16.59 7.07 3.57
N GLN A 23 17.69 7.38 2.87
CA GLN A 23 18.60 8.50 3.18
C GLN A 23 19.09 8.50 4.63
N GLY A 24 19.37 7.31 5.17
CA GLY A 24 19.79 7.11 6.56
C GLY A 24 18.70 7.28 7.62
N ARG A 25 17.44 7.53 7.22
CA ARG A 25 16.29 7.50 8.13
C ARG A 25 15.94 6.06 8.50
N GLU A 26 15.38 5.90 9.70
CA GLU A 26 14.81 4.63 10.10
C GLU A 26 13.62 4.28 9.21
N ASP A 27 13.54 3.00 8.86
CA ASP A 27 12.54 2.47 7.96
C ASP A 27 11.38 1.87 8.73
N THR A 28 10.24 2.55 8.71
CA THR A 28 9.01 2.05 9.33
C THR A 28 8.20 1.16 8.39
N SER A 29 8.57 1.11 7.11
CA SER A 29 7.82 0.36 6.11
C SER A 29 8.19 -1.11 6.13
N VAL A 30 7.17 -1.93 6.37
CA VAL A 30 7.24 -3.38 6.28
C VAL A 30 7.24 -3.80 4.80
N GLY A 31 6.46 -3.10 3.96
CA GLY A 31 6.46 -3.34 2.52
C GLY A 31 5.83 -2.19 1.74
N ASN A 32 6.29 -1.97 0.51
CA ASN A 32 5.75 -0.98 -0.41
C ASN A 32 5.70 -1.57 -1.82
N TRP A 33 4.56 -1.47 -2.48
CA TRP A 33 4.35 -1.99 -3.83
C TRP A 33 3.75 -0.91 -4.73
N GLY A 34 4.31 -0.79 -5.92
CA GLY A 34 3.67 -0.10 -7.03
C GLY A 34 2.76 -1.07 -7.76
N VAL A 35 1.58 -0.61 -8.16
CA VAL A 35 0.62 -1.41 -8.92
C VAL A 35 0.11 -0.60 -10.10
N GLU A 36 0.11 -1.21 -11.28
CA GLU A 36 -0.51 -0.68 -12.49
C GLU A 36 -1.79 -1.50 -12.75
N ALA A 37 -2.93 -0.82 -12.64
CA ALA A 37 -4.28 -1.35 -12.81
C ALA A 37 -5.08 -0.42 -13.75
N PRO A 38 -4.85 -0.49 -15.07
CA PRO A 38 -5.51 0.39 -16.06
C PRO A 38 -7.02 0.16 -16.16
N TRP A 39 -7.51 -0.95 -15.62
CA TRP A 39 -8.92 -1.32 -15.56
C TRP A 39 -9.68 -0.63 -14.41
N ALA A 40 -8.97 -0.07 -13.41
CA ALA A 40 -9.56 0.34 -12.15
C ALA A 40 -10.23 1.73 -12.19
N HIS A 41 -9.68 2.69 -12.94
CA HIS A 41 -10.18 4.06 -13.04
C HIS A 41 -9.81 4.69 -14.40
N LEU A 42 -10.60 5.67 -14.87
CA LEU A 42 -10.42 6.27 -16.20
C LEU A 42 -9.29 7.31 -16.29
N ALA A 43 -8.89 7.90 -15.15
CA ALA A 43 -7.95 9.04 -15.12
C ALA A 43 -6.55 8.71 -14.56
N TRP A 44 -6.42 7.65 -13.76
CA TRP A 44 -5.15 7.19 -13.21
C TRP A 44 -5.14 5.68 -13.19
N HIS A 45 -3.97 5.11 -13.49
CA HIS A 45 -3.80 3.66 -13.61
C HIS A 45 -2.78 3.11 -12.63
N GLN A 46 -2.10 3.96 -11.86
CA GLN A 46 -1.10 3.51 -10.92
C GLN A 46 -1.47 3.84 -9.49
N TYR A 47 -1.11 2.93 -8.60
CA TYR A 47 -1.38 2.97 -7.18
C TYR A 47 -0.14 2.55 -6.40
N VAL A 48 -0.09 2.97 -5.14
CA VAL A 48 0.86 2.42 -4.16
C VAL A 48 0.11 1.84 -2.99
N LEU A 49 0.53 0.65 -2.59
CA LEU A 49 0.14 0.02 -1.34
C LEU A 49 1.35 -0.01 -0.44
N SER A 50 1.20 0.54 0.76
CA SER A 50 2.25 0.57 1.77
C SER A 50 1.72 -0.04 3.06
N VAL A 51 2.53 -0.88 3.68
CA VAL A 51 2.29 -1.36 5.04
C VAL A 51 3.43 -0.93 5.94
N VAL A 52 3.09 -0.30 7.06
CA VAL A 52 4.04 0.20 8.05
C VAL A 52 3.76 -0.42 9.41
N HIS A 53 4.80 -0.56 10.22
CA HIS A 53 4.61 -0.92 11.63
C HIS A 53 4.30 0.33 12.47
N LEU A 54 3.55 0.17 13.56
CA LEU A 54 3.15 1.24 14.48
C LEU A 54 3.96 1.23 15.79
N ARG A 55 5.15 0.64 15.77
CA ARG A 55 6.15 0.75 16.84
C ARG A 55 6.79 2.15 16.84
N PHE A 56 7.41 2.51 17.96
CA PHE A 56 8.21 3.74 18.05
C PHE A 56 9.28 3.76 16.95
N SER A 57 9.47 4.93 16.33
CA SER A 57 10.59 5.22 15.45
C SER A 57 11.40 6.38 16.00
N SER A 58 12.72 6.24 15.98
CA SER A 58 13.69 7.32 16.21
C SER A 58 13.53 8.49 15.23
N THR A 59 13.03 8.24 14.02
CA THR A 59 12.82 9.27 12.98
C THR A 59 11.47 9.96 13.12
N TYR A 60 10.40 9.21 13.43
CA TYR A 60 9.01 9.70 13.37
C TYR A 60 8.30 9.78 14.73
N GLY A 61 8.91 9.28 15.81
CA GLY A 61 8.33 9.24 17.14
C GLY A 61 7.33 8.10 17.36
N GLU A 62 6.38 8.32 18.27
CA GLU A 62 5.27 7.39 18.50
C GLU A 62 4.23 7.50 17.38
N ALA A 63 3.80 6.35 16.87
CA ALA A 63 2.73 6.30 15.89
C ALA A 63 1.38 6.68 16.53
N ILE A 64 0.54 7.43 15.80
CA ILE A 64 -0.84 7.70 16.20
C ILE A 64 -1.63 6.40 16.08
N LYS A 65 -2.21 5.94 17.18
CA LYS A 65 -3.04 4.72 17.22
C LYS A 65 -4.47 5.07 17.60
N TYR A 66 -5.43 4.61 16.80
CA TYR A 66 -6.87 4.83 17.04
C TYR A 66 -7.53 3.68 17.81
N ARG A 67 -6.79 2.59 18.04
CA ARG A 67 -7.10 1.57 19.05
C ARG A 67 -5.82 1.15 19.77
N PRO A 68 -5.85 0.73 21.04
CA PRO A 68 -4.64 0.42 21.79
C PRO A 68 -3.79 -0.74 21.22
N ASP A 69 -4.44 -1.71 20.57
CA ASP A 69 -3.86 -3.00 20.19
C ASP A 69 -3.30 -3.04 18.75
N VAL A 70 -3.49 -1.99 17.95
CA VAL A 70 -3.03 -1.99 16.55
C VAL A 70 -1.51 -2.00 16.46
N THR A 71 -1.01 -2.81 15.53
CA THR A 71 0.42 -3.04 15.33
C THR A 71 0.91 -2.55 13.98
N HIS A 72 0.05 -2.48 12.97
CA HIS A 72 0.38 -2.09 11.61
C HIS A 72 -0.68 -1.19 10.99
N GLU A 73 -0.28 -0.42 10.00
CA GLU A 73 -1.18 0.37 9.16
C GLU A 73 -0.93 0.07 7.69
N VAL A 74 -2.00 -0.17 6.94
CA VAL A 74 -1.96 -0.26 5.48
C VAL A 74 -2.60 0.97 4.88
N VAL A 75 -1.95 1.55 3.87
CA VAL A 75 -2.44 2.73 3.15
C VAL A 75 -2.35 2.47 1.65
N VAL A 76 -3.38 2.92 0.93
CA VAL A 76 -3.48 2.83 -0.52
C VAL A 76 -3.65 4.23 -1.08
N TYR A 77 -2.81 4.58 -2.04
CA TYR A 77 -2.87 5.85 -2.77
C TYR A 77 -3.00 5.61 -4.26
N ALA A 78 -3.82 6.41 -4.95
CA ALA A 78 -3.64 6.64 -6.37
C ALA A 78 -2.38 7.50 -6.63
N LEU A 79 -1.72 7.31 -7.76
CA LEU A 79 -0.56 8.10 -8.17
C LEU A 79 -0.92 9.14 -9.24
N ASP A 80 -0.16 10.24 -9.27
CA ASP A 80 -0.25 11.27 -10.29
C ASP A 80 0.13 10.68 -11.66
N PRO A 81 -0.82 10.63 -12.63
CA PRO A 81 -0.57 10.08 -13.95
C PRO A 81 0.51 10.84 -14.74
N LYS A 82 0.87 12.07 -14.33
CA LYS A 82 1.96 12.84 -14.95
C LYS A 82 3.35 12.43 -14.47
N ARG A 83 3.44 11.64 -13.39
CA ARG A 83 4.69 11.17 -12.78
C ARG A 83 4.63 9.65 -12.53
N PRO A 84 4.50 8.83 -13.60
CA PRO A 84 4.36 7.40 -13.44
C PRO A 84 5.63 6.78 -12.84
N LEU A 85 5.44 5.74 -12.04
CA LEU A 85 6.50 4.92 -11.48
C LEU A 85 6.75 3.69 -12.37
N THR A 86 8.00 3.25 -12.38
CA THR A 86 8.44 1.99 -13.00
C THR A 86 9.06 1.07 -11.93
N PRO A 87 9.25 -0.24 -12.23
CA PRO A 87 9.95 -1.16 -11.34
C PRO A 87 11.37 -0.73 -10.93
N ASP A 88 12.01 0.13 -11.73
CA ASP A 88 13.35 0.66 -11.46
C ASP A 88 13.35 2.01 -10.75
N THR A 89 12.17 2.57 -10.49
CA THR A 89 12.08 3.85 -9.79
C THR A 89 12.50 3.68 -8.33
N ILE A 90 13.49 4.46 -7.91
CA ILE A 90 13.93 4.56 -6.51
C ILE A 90 13.18 5.72 -5.87
N ILE A 91 12.45 5.44 -4.81
CA ILE A 91 11.69 6.44 -4.05
C ILE A 91 12.51 6.93 -2.86
N THR A 92 12.54 8.25 -2.66
CA THR A 92 13.06 8.85 -1.42
C THR A 92 11.91 9.41 -0.57
N PRO A 93 12.11 9.59 0.75
CA PRO A 93 11.09 10.13 1.64
C PRO A 93 10.53 11.47 1.17
N GLY A 94 9.23 11.53 0.90
CA GLY A 94 8.52 12.75 0.47
C GLY A 94 8.43 12.97 -1.04
N GLU A 95 9.05 12.11 -1.86
CA GLU A 95 9.03 12.27 -3.32
C GLU A 95 7.98 11.43 -4.06
N LEU A 96 7.31 10.52 -3.35
CA LEU A 96 6.29 9.65 -3.93
C LEU A 96 5.13 10.49 -4.48
N PRO A 97 4.80 10.38 -5.79
CA PRO A 97 3.83 11.26 -6.45
C PRO A 97 2.39 10.79 -6.21
N PHE A 98 1.96 10.63 -4.96
CA PHE A 98 0.59 10.23 -4.66
C PHE A 98 -0.40 11.39 -4.80
N LEU A 99 -1.62 11.06 -5.19
CA LEU A 99 -2.79 11.94 -5.10
C LEU A 99 -3.33 11.92 -3.68
N THR A 100 -3.88 13.04 -3.23
CA THR A 100 -4.52 13.16 -1.91
C THR A 100 -6.02 13.41 -2.06
N PRO A 101 -6.87 12.87 -1.16
CA PRO A 101 -6.54 12.01 -0.01
C PRO A 101 -6.19 10.56 -0.42
N PRO A 102 -5.66 9.73 0.51
CA PRO A 102 -5.52 8.29 0.28
C PRO A 102 -6.86 7.62 -0.07
N ASN A 103 -6.79 6.63 -0.97
CA ASN A 103 -7.95 5.81 -1.34
C ASN A 103 -8.40 4.96 -0.15
N TYR A 104 -7.46 4.38 0.60
CA TYR A 104 -7.77 3.53 1.74
C TYR A 104 -6.70 3.67 2.83
N ALA A 105 -7.11 3.54 4.09
CA ALA A 105 -6.20 3.55 5.22
C ALA A 105 -6.81 2.77 6.40
N TYR A 106 -6.11 1.74 6.89
CA TYR A 106 -6.59 0.85 7.94
C TYR A 106 -5.50 0.53 8.96
N GLN A 107 -5.81 0.65 10.25
CA GLN A 107 -4.94 0.16 11.34
C GLN A 107 -5.39 -1.23 11.79
N MET A 108 -4.49 -2.20 11.73
CA MET A 108 -4.77 -3.60 12.00
C MET A 108 -3.90 -4.17 13.12
N THR A 109 -4.44 -5.19 13.78
CA THR A 109 -3.73 -5.99 14.78
C THR A 109 -3.28 -7.28 14.10
N ILE A 110 -1.99 -7.38 13.82
CA ILE A 110 -1.39 -8.55 13.17
C ILE A 110 -0.09 -8.93 13.89
N GLU A 111 0.17 -10.24 13.94
CA GLU A 111 1.16 -10.84 14.83
C GLU A 111 2.57 -10.30 14.61
N ASN A 112 2.99 -10.12 13.36
CA ASN A 112 4.33 -9.68 13.00
C ASN A 112 4.36 -9.07 11.60
N ASP A 113 5.50 -8.45 11.28
CA ASP A 113 5.76 -7.75 10.02
C ASP A 113 5.60 -8.69 8.81
N LYS A 114 6.07 -9.94 8.91
CA LYS A 114 5.96 -10.91 7.82
C LYS A 114 4.49 -11.21 7.49
N ALA A 115 3.64 -11.42 8.49
CA ALA A 115 2.23 -11.65 8.29
C ALA A 115 1.52 -10.40 7.71
N ALA A 116 1.93 -9.20 8.13
CA ALA A 116 1.44 -7.95 7.57
C ALA A 116 1.84 -7.77 6.09
N GLU A 117 3.09 -8.06 5.77
CA GLU A 117 3.62 -8.06 4.42
C GLU A 117 2.86 -9.05 3.53
N GLU A 118 2.70 -10.30 3.98
CA GLU A 118 1.98 -11.34 3.25
C GLU A 118 0.51 -10.96 2.99
N ARG A 119 -0.18 -10.41 4.00
CA ARG A 119 -1.58 -9.94 3.84
C ARG A 119 -1.68 -8.87 2.77
N VAL A 120 -0.83 -7.85 2.79
CA VAL A 120 -0.88 -6.75 1.81
C VAL A 120 -0.38 -7.19 0.43
N ARG A 121 0.62 -8.07 0.36
CA ARG A 121 1.09 -8.66 -0.89
C ARG A 121 -0.03 -9.42 -1.63
N LEU A 122 -0.88 -10.14 -0.92
CA LEU A 122 -2.06 -10.79 -1.52
C LEU A 122 -3.07 -9.78 -2.08
N LEU A 123 -3.23 -8.61 -1.46
CA LEU A 123 -4.09 -7.55 -1.99
C LEU A 123 -3.51 -6.96 -3.29
N VAL A 124 -2.19 -6.75 -3.31
CA VAL A 124 -1.45 -6.29 -4.49
C VAL A 124 -1.61 -7.25 -5.67
N GLU A 125 -1.47 -8.56 -5.42
CA GLU A 125 -1.71 -9.60 -6.42
C GLU A 125 -3.15 -9.56 -6.95
N ASN A 126 -4.14 -9.53 -6.04
CA ASN A 126 -5.55 -9.44 -6.41
C ASN A 126 -5.90 -8.19 -7.24
N ILE A 127 -5.22 -7.06 -7.00
CA ILE A 127 -5.38 -5.87 -7.84
C ILE A 127 -4.79 -6.09 -9.23
N ALA A 128 -3.57 -6.63 -9.31
CA ALA A 128 -2.93 -6.93 -10.59
C ALA A 128 -3.73 -7.99 -11.39
N ASP A 129 -4.41 -8.90 -10.70
CA ASP A 129 -5.28 -9.92 -11.30
C ASP A 129 -6.68 -9.43 -11.66
N GLY A 130 -7.04 -8.18 -11.34
CA GLY A 130 -8.36 -7.65 -11.68
C GLY A 130 -9.48 -8.03 -10.69
N VAL A 131 -9.13 -8.66 -9.56
CA VAL A 131 -10.09 -9.16 -8.56
C VAL A 131 -10.47 -8.08 -7.53
N LEU A 132 -9.52 -7.20 -7.18
CA LEU A 132 -9.73 -6.14 -6.18
C LEU A 132 -9.50 -4.76 -6.81
N ASN A 133 -10.51 -3.90 -6.80
CA ASN A 133 -10.38 -2.55 -7.34
C ASN A 133 -9.75 -1.61 -6.29
N PRO A 134 -8.58 -0.99 -6.55
CA PRO A 134 -7.90 -0.07 -5.63
C PRO A 134 -8.50 1.35 -5.63
N ASP A 135 -9.47 1.63 -6.48
CA ASP A 135 -10.16 2.91 -6.52
C ASP A 135 -11.26 3.02 -5.45
N THR A 136 -11.63 4.24 -5.09
CA THR A 136 -12.58 4.56 -4.02
C THR A 136 -14.02 4.12 -4.29
N ASP A 137 -14.35 3.78 -5.53
CA ASP A 137 -15.66 3.22 -5.88
C ASP A 137 -15.91 1.83 -5.25
N ALA A 138 -14.84 1.14 -4.83
CA ALA A 138 -14.89 -0.21 -4.26
C ALA A 138 -14.86 -0.27 -2.71
N LEU A 139 -15.26 0.81 -2.03
CA LEU A 139 -15.19 0.94 -0.57
C LEU A 139 -15.73 -0.26 0.22
N ARG A 140 -16.88 -0.81 -0.20
CA ARG A 140 -17.50 -1.95 0.48
C ARG A 140 -16.65 -3.21 0.42
N SER A 141 -15.97 -3.44 -0.71
CA SER A 141 -15.08 -4.59 -0.89
C SER A 141 -13.87 -4.48 0.04
N TRP A 142 -13.33 -3.26 0.19
CA TRP A 142 -12.21 -3.02 1.11
C TRP A 142 -12.60 -3.14 2.58
N ASP A 143 -13.73 -2.56 3.00
CA ASP A 143 -14.22 -2.70 4.38
C ASP A 143 -14.42 -4.20 4.73
N ALA A 144 -14.87 -5.03 3.78
CA ALA A 144 -15.05 -6.47 3.99
C ALA A 144 -13.73 -7.26 4.13
N LEU A 145 -12.61 -6.76 3.59
CA LEU A 145 -11.28 -7.37 3.70
C LEU A 145 -10.59 -7.07 5.04
N PHE A 146 -11.10 -6.07 5.77
CA PHE A 146 -10.54 -5.58 7.02
C PHE A 146 -11.59 -5.51 8.15
N PRO A 147 -12.32 -6.60 8.43
CA PRO A 147 -13.34 -6.60 9.49
C PRO A 147 -12.73 -6.41 10.89
N ASP A 148 -11.44 -6.69 11.03
CA ASP A 148 -10.63 -6.60 12.24
C ASP A 148 -9.92 -5.25 12.40
N ALA A 149 -9.95 -4.38 11.39
CA ALA A 149 -9.18 -3.13 11.38
C ALA A 149 -10.01 -1.90 11.74
N TYR A 150 -9.32 -0.84 12.17
CA TYR A 150 -9.90 0.49 12.28
C TYR A 150 -9.75 1.25 10.96
N ASN A 151 -10.86 1.63 10.33
CA ASN A 151 -10.87 2.40 9.09
C ASN A 151 -10.65 3.89 9.38
N LEU A 152 -9.54 4.45 8.90
CA LEU A 152 -9.12 5.82 9.17
C LEU A 152 -9.89 6.89 8.37
N ARG A 153 -10.65 6.50 7.33
CA ARG A 153 -11.49 7.43 6.55
C ARG A 153 -12.77 7.86 7.27
N LYS A 154 -13.16 7.18 8.35
CA LYS A 154 -14.41 7.45 9.09
C LYS A 154 -14.27 8.55 10.16
N GLN A 155 -13.22 9.38 10.08
CA GLN A 155 -12.97 10.50 11.00
C GLN A 155 -13.76 11.75 10.59
#